data_AF-A0A539CPV2-F1
#
_entry.id   AF-A0A539CPV2-F1
#
_cell.length_a   1.000
_cell.length_b   1.000
_cell.length_c   1.000
_cell.angle_alpha   90.00
_cell.angle_beta   90.00
_cell.angle_gamma   90.00
#
_symmetry.space_group_name_H-M   'P 1'
#
loop_
_entity.id
_entity.type
_entity.pdbx_description
1 polymer ?
#
loop_
_entity_poly.entity_id
_entity_poly.type
_entity_poly.pdbx_seq_one_letter_code
_entity_poly.pdbx_strand_id
1 'polypeptide(L)'
;MAVRDSGPGIPKDEIPIVMSAFGRGSLAQKNAEEGSGLGLPIVKGLVELHGGTFTLKSKLREGTEVIVIFPPERVMDTLPATKEEKEQSVQRVREVSTARRQELS
;
A
#
# COMPACT_ATOMS: atom_id res chain seq x y z
N MET A 1 -6.70 -5.31 5.75
CA MET A 1 -6.51 -4.67 4.43
C MET A 1 -5.89 -5.66 3.45
N ALA A 2 -6.12 -5.50 2.16
CA ALA A 2 -5.52 -6.35 1.12
C ALA A 2 -5.09 -5.51 -0.09
N VAL A 3 -3.97 -5.87 -0.71
CA VAL A 3 -3.47 -5.33 -1.97
C VAL A 3 -3.36 -6.48 -2.96
N ARG A 4 -3.94 -6.30 -4.15
CA ARG A 4 -3.91 -7.29 -5.23
C ARG A 4 -3.30 -6.69 -6.48
N ASP A 5 -2.46 -7.47 -7.15
CA ASP A 5 -1.98 -7.19 -8.50
C ASP A 5 -2.30 -8.36 -9.44
N SER A 6 -2.25 -8.08 -10.74
CA SER A 6 -2.41 -9.05 -11.82
C SER A 6 -1.08 -9.29 -12.57
N GLY A 7 0.04 -9.16 -11.86
CA GLY A 7 1.38 -9.33 -12.41
C GLY A 7 1.75 -10.81 -12.69
N PRO A 8 3.04 -11.11 -12.90
CA PRO A 8 3.47 -12.46 -13.25
C PRO A 8 3.26 -13.49 -12.12
N GLY A 9 3.02 -13.04 -10.88
CA GLY A 9 2.87 -13.91 -9.72
C GLY A 9 4.17 -14.61 -9.31
N ILE A 10 4.09 -15.40 -8.25
CA ILE A 10 5.22 -16.06 -7.59
C ILE A 10 4.90 -17.56 -7.47
N PRO A 11 5.78 -18.45 -7.94
CA PRO A 11 5.65 -19.89 -7.71
C PRO A 11 5.58 -20.23 -6.22
N LYS A 12 4.79 -21.24 -5.84
CA LYS A 12 4.54 -21.60 -4.44
C LYS A 12 5.84 -21.98 -3.69
N ASP A 13 6.75 -22.63 -4.39
CA ASP A 13 8.08 -23.03 -3.93
C ASP A 13 9.05 -21.86 -3.74
N GLU A 14 8.80 -20.72 -4.41
CA GLU A 14 9.61 -19.51 -4.26
C GLU A 14 9.09 -18.57 -3.16
N ILE A 15 7.86 -18.78 -2.65
CA ILE A 15 7.27 -17.97 -1.57
C ILE A 15 8.21 -17.87 -0.34
N PRO A 16 8.80 -18.96 0.18
CA PRO A 16 9.72 -18.87 1.31
C PRO A 16 10.97 -18.03 0.99
N ILE A 17 11.42 -18.04 -0.27
CA ILE A 17 12.60 -17.31 -0.73
C ILE A 17 12.30 -15.81 -0.72
N VAL A 18 11.23 -15.36 -1.36
CA VAL A 18 10.89 -13.91 -1.40
C VAL A 18 10.50 -13.33 -0.03
N MET A 19 10.18 -14.20 0.95
CA MET A 19 9.95 -13.82 2.35
C MET A 19 11.24 -13.69 3.17
N SER A 20 12.39 -14.11 2.63
CA SER A 20 13.70 -14.01 3.27
C SER A 20 14.41 -12.69 2.92
N ALA A 21 15.28 -12.21 3.82
CA ALA A 21 16.08 -11.03 3.56
C ALA A 21 17.00 -11.26 2.34
N PHE A 22 17.00 -10.30 1.42
CA PHE A 22 17.70 -10.36 0.13
C PHE A 22 17.18 -11.44 -0.84
N GLY A 23 16.11 -12.16 -0.47
CA GLY A 23 15.49 -13.16 -1.31
C GLY A 23 14.78 -12.53 -2.51
N ARG A 24 15.04 -13.08 -3.69
CA ARG A 24 14.44 -12.63 -4.96
C ARG A 24 13.95 -13.84 -5.74
N GLY A 25 12.72 -13.76 -6.25
CA GLY A 25 12.15 -14.80 -7.11
C GLY A 25 12.92 -14.94 -8.42
N SER A 26 12.87 -16.11 -9.03
CA SER A 26 13.67 -16.43 -10.22
C SER A 26 13.31 -15.55 -11.42
N LEU A 27 12.04 -15.15 -11.55
CA LEU A 27 11.57 -14.22 -12.57
C LEU A 27 12.19 -12.82 -12.42
N ALA A 28 12.20 -12.27 -11.20
CA ALA A 28 12.79 -10.97 -10.92
C ALA A 28 14.31 -10.95 -11.17
N GLN A 29 15.00 -12.09 -10.99
CA GLN A 29 16.41 -12.23 -11.32
C GLN A 29 16.63 -12.29 -12.84
N LYS A 30 15.85 -13.10 -13.55
CA LYS A 30 15.93 -13.28 -15.01
C LYS A 30 15.60 -12.01 -15.78
N ASN A 31 14.62 -11.25 -15.30
CA ASN A 31 14.20 -9.99 -15.90
C ASN A 31 15.11 -8.81 -15.54
N ALA A 32 16.17 -9.06 -14.75
CA ALA A 32 17.05 -8.02 -14.21
C ALA A 32 16.29 -6.86 -13.54
N GLU A 33 15.12 -7.14 -12.96
CA GLU A 33 14.32 -6.13 -12.28
C GLU A 33 15.11 -5.57 -11.09
N GLU A 34 15.15 -4.25 -10.93
CA GLU A 34 15.87 -3.65 -9.81
C GLU A 34 15.18 -3.96 -8.48
N GLY A 35 15.97 -4.28 -7.45
CA GLY A 35 15.44 -4.55 -6.12
C GLY A 35 16.41 -5.34 -5.24
N SER A 36 16.53 -4.92 -3.98
CA SER A 36 17.41 -5.56 -2.98
C SER A 36 16.80 -6.81 -2.33
N GLY A 37 15.52 -7.11 -2.58
CA GLY A 37 14.81 -8.22 -1.91
C GLY A 37 14.48 -7.95 -0.43
N LEU A 38 14.48 -6.68 0.01
CA LEU A 38 14.22 -6.32 1.41
C LEU A 38 12.78 -5.87 1.69
N GLY A 39 12.01 -5.51 0.67
CA GLY A 39 10.67 -4.92 0.84
C GLY A 39 9.71 -5.82 1.62
N LEU A 40 9.47 -7.05 1.14
CA LEU A 40 8.54 -7.98 1.78
C LEU A 40 8.97 -8.39 3.20
N PRO A 41 10.26 -8.73 3.46
CA PRO A 41 10.74 -8.99 4.82
C PRO A 41 10.53 -7.81 5.78
N ILE A 42 10.81 -6.57 5.34
CA ILE A 42 10.61 -5.37 6.16
C ILE A 42 9.14 -5.19 6.49
N VAL A 43 8.25 -5.28 5.49
CA VAL A 43 6.81 -5.12 5.69
C VAL A 43 6.28 -6.18 6.64
N LYS A 44 6.67 -7.46 6.46
CA LYS A 44 6.29 -8.55 7.36
C LYS A 44 6.72 -8.25 8.80
N GLY A 45 7.98 -7.85 9.00
CA GLY A 45 8.51 -7.51 10.33
C GLY A 45 7.78 -6.32 10.96
N LEU A 46 7.48 -5.27 10.19
CA LEU A 46 6.72 -4.12 10.67
C LEU A 46 5.30 -4.51 11.07
N VAL A 47 4.62 -5.34 10.27
CA VAL A 47 3.27 -5.82 10.58
C VAL A 47 3.28 -6.63 11.88
N GLU A 48 4.22 -7.56 12.02
CA GLU A 48 4.37 -8.40 13.21
C GLU A 48 4.70 -7.57 14.46
N LEU A 49 5.59 -6.57 14.34
CA LEU A 49 5.93 -5.64 15.43
C LEU A 49 4.71 -4.86 15.94
N HIS A 50 3.75 -4.57 15.05
CA HIS A 50 2.51 -3.89 15.42
C HIS A 50 1.41 -4.84 15.94
N GLY A 51 1.73 -6.13 16.12
CA GLY A 51 0.81 -7.17 16.58
C GLY A 51 -0.11 -7.70 15.47
N GLY A 52 0.20 -7.38 14.21
CA GLY A 52 -0.58 -7.81 13.06
C GLY A 52 -0.14 -9.15 12.48
N THR A 53 -0.93 -9.63 11.52
CA THR A 53 -0.64 -10.82 10.70
C THR A 53 -0.44 -10.41 9.25
N PHE A 54 0.60 -10.95 8.62
CA PHE A 54 0.92 -10.79 7.21
C PHE A 54 0.66 -12.12 6.48
N THR A 55 -0.02 -12.08 5.34
CA THR A 55 -0.26 -13.25 4.48
C THR A 55 0.01 -12.89 3.03
N LEU A 56 0.85 -13.70 2.38
CA LEU A 56 1.11 -13.61 0.94
C LEU A 56 0.43 -14.79 0.23
N LYS A 57 -0.44 -14.49 -0.73
CA LYS A 57 -1.01 -15.46 -1.65
C LYS A 57 -0.57 -15.09 -3.04
N SER A 58 0.03 -16.02 -3.77
CA SER A 58 0.44 -15.76 -5.14
C SER A 58 0.31 -17.03 -5.96
N LYS A 59 0.04 -16.86 -7.24
CA LYS A 59 0.07 -17.94 -8.21
C LYS A 59 0.64 -17.45 -9.51
N LEU A 60 1.55 -18.24 -10.07
CA LEU A 60 2.22 -17.94 -11.33
C LEU A 60 1.18 -17.66 -12.42
N ARG A 61 1.35 -16.53 -13.13
CA ARG A 61 0.47 -15.98 -14.17
C ARG A 61 -0.92 -15.52 -13.73
N GLU A 62 -1.21 -15.48 -12.43
CA GLU A 62 -2.47 -14.95 -11.89
C GLU A 62 -2.28 -13.67 -11.07
N GLY A 63 -1.05 -13.40 -10.63
CA GLY A 63 -0.69 -12.24 -9.82
C GLY A 63 -0.51 -12.58 -8.34
N THR A 64 -0.48 -11.54 -7.52
CA THR A 64 -0.22 -11.65 -6.08
C THR A 64 -1.24 -10.87 -5.26
N GLU A 65 -1.59 -11.44 -4.10
CA GLU A 65 -2.38 -10.79 -3.06
C GLU A 65 -1.58 -10.76 -1.76
N VAL A 66 -1.40 -9.57 -1.20
CA VAL A 66 -0.87 -9.34 0.14
C VAL A 66 -2.00 -8.94 1.06
N ILE A 67 -2.16 -9.66 2.17
CA ILE A 67 -3.18 -9.39 3.19
C ILE A 67 -2.48 -9.04 4.49
N VAL A 68 -2.90 -7.92 5.09
CA VAL A 68 -2.42 -7.47 6.39
C VAL A 68 -3.62 -7.28 7.32
N ILE A 69 -3.54 -7.89 8.50
CA ILE A 69 -4.58 -7.84 9.52
C ILE A 69 -3.94 -7.26 10.78
N PHE A 70 -4.51 -6.18 11.32
CA PHE A 70 -4.08 -5.61 12.59
C PHE A 70 -5.12 -5.89 13.67
N PRO A 71 -4.70 -5.95 14.95
CA PRO A 71 -5.62 -6.14 16.05
C PRO A 71 -6.46 -4.85 16.24
N PRO A 72 -7.66 -4.96 16.83
CA PRO A 72 -8.65 -3.87 16.86
C PRO A 72 -8.15 -2.62 17.58
N GLU A 73 -7.20 -2.73 18.51
CA GLU A 73 -6.61 -1.60 19.25
C GLU A 73 -5.76 -0.70 18.34
N ARG A 74 -5.44 -1.12 17.11
CA ARG A 74 -4.76 -0.30 16.08
C ARG A 74 -5.73 0.50 15.22
N VAL A 75 -7.03 0.33 15.41
CA VAL A 75 -8.05 1.15 14.75
C VAL A 75 -8.19 2.43 15.57
N MET A 76 -7.69 3.54 15.03
CA MET A 76 -7.98 4.85 15.60
C MET A 76 -9.38 5.27 15.20
N ASP A 77 -10.10 5.90 16.14
CA ASP A 77 -11.30 6.65 15.79
C ASP A 77 -10.93 7.74 14.78
N THR A 78 -11.85 8.03 13.86
CA THR A 78 -11.67 9.13 12.92
C THR A 78 -11.46 10.42 13.71
N LEU A 79 -10.25 10.96 13.66
CA LEU A 79 -9.99 12.29 14.23
C LEU A 79 -10.89 13.29 13.48
N PRO A 80 -11.63 14.16 14.19
CA PRO A 80 -12.40 15.19 13.53
C PRO A 80 -11.46 16.06 12.71
N ALA A 81 -11.81 16.32 11.45
CA ALA A 81 -11.08 17.28 10.62
C ALA A 81 -10.89 18.57 11.41
N THR A 82 -9.65 19.05 11.43
CA THR A 82 -9.29 20.24 12.21
C THR A 82 -10.08 21.44 11.68
N LYS A 83 -10.40 22.41 12.54
CA LYS A 83 -11.16 23.61 12.12
C LYS A 83 -10.45 24.36 10.98
N GLU A 84 -9.12 24.38 11.00
CA GLU A 84 -8.29 25.03 9.99
C GLU A 84 -8.46 24.40 8.59
N GLU A 85 -8.57 23.07 8.49
CA GLU A 85 -8.81 22.39 7.20
C GLU A 85 -10.21 22.67 6.64
N LYS A 86 -11.22 22.78 7.50
CA LYS A 86 -12.59 23.17 7.10
C LYS A 86 -12.66 24.64 6.65
N GLU A 87 -11.99 25.54 7.35
CA GLU A 87 -11.99 26.96 7.02
C GLU A 87 -11.23 27.25 5.72
N GLN A 88 -10.08 26.60 5.50
CA GLN A 88 -9.29 26.74 4.27
C GLN A 88 -9.97 26.14 3.04
N SER A 89 -10.69 25.01 3.20
CA SER A 89 -11.45 24.41 2.10
C SER A 89 -12.67 25.26 1.72
N VAL A 90 -13.38 25.82 2.70
CA VAL A 90 -14.47 26.77 2.45
C VAL A 90 -13.97 28.04 1.77
N GLN A 91 -12.80 28.55 2.17
CA GLN A 91 -12.20 29.73 1.58
C GLN A 91 -11.77 29.50 0.12
N ARG A 92 -11.12 28.36 -0.18
CA ARG A 92 -10.74 28.00 -1.56
C ARG A 92 -11.96 27.83 -2.47
N VAL A 93 -13.03 27.20 -1.99
CA VAL A 93 -14.26 27.04 -2.76
C VAL A 93 -14.90 28.40 -3.06
N ARG A 94 -14.89 29.33 -2.10
CA ARG A 94 -15.37 30.71 -2.29
C ARG A 94 -14.51 31.49 -3.30
N GLU A 95 -13.19 31.40 -3.22
CA GLU A 95 -12.29 32.09 -4.15
C GLU A 95 -12.46 31.58 -5.59
N VAL A 96 -12.52 30.27 -5.80
CA VAL A 96 -12.71 29.66 -7.13
C VAL A 96 -14.07 30.03 -7.73
N SER A 97 -15.13 30.05 -6.91
CA SER A 97 -16.47 30.43 -7.37
C SER A 97 -16.61 31.93 -7.66
N THR A 98 -15.78 32.78 -7.03
CA THR A 98 -15.74 34.23 -7.29
C THR A 98 -14.96 34.55 -8.57
N ALA A 99 -13.81 33.87 -8.79
CA ALA A 99 -13.00 34.03 -10.00
C ALA A 99 -13.76 33.65 -11.28
N ARG A 100 -14.50 32.52 -11.25
CA ARG A 100 -15.29 32.03 -12.40
C ARG A 100 -16.45 32.97 -12.80
N ARG A 101 -16.85 33.90 -11.93
CA ARG A 101 -17.94 34.86 -12.19
C ARG A 101 -17.45 36.13 -12.90
N GLN A 102 -16.16 36.45 -12.81
CA GLN A 102 -15.56 37.62 -13.44
C GLN A 102 -15.11 37.36 -14.90
N GLU A 103 -14.92 36.09 -15.29
CA GLU A 103 -14.52 35.71 -16.65
C GLU A 103 -15.68 35.57 -17.66
N LEU A 104 -16.93 35.81 -17.24
CA LEU A 104 -18.15 35.68 -18.06
C LEU A 104 -18.85 37.01 -18.39
N SER A 105 -18.16 38.15 -18.21
CA SER A 105 -18.62 39.49 -18.62
C SER A 105 -17.65 40.11 -19.62
#